data_AF-A0A6C0KIW1-F1
#
_entry.id   AF-A0A6C0KIW1-F1
#
_cell.length_a   1.000
_cell.length_b   1.000
_cell.length_c   1.000
_cell.angle_alpha   90.00
_cell.angle_beta   90.00
_cell.angle_gamma   90.00
#
_symmetry.space_group_name_H-M   'P 1'
#
loop_
_entity.id
_entity.type
_entity.pdbx_description
1 polymer ?
#
loop_
_entity_poly.entity_id
_entity_poly.type
_entity_poly.pdbx_seq_one_letter_code
_entity_poly.pdbx_strand_id
1 'polypeptide(L)'
;MYNLSECYLLFGFRTTDTITRSELKKQYHKLCLKYHPDKNPSSESYDTFLKIQQCYEILSKHIDEQIPETTYEISLYDYFLSFFHVDNLEKIIQWLNTYHKNHIIQLHVYWEQVISKEIYVHENHYVPLWHSYMEYINENQKQIFYILVSDMPSNIKRLENNDLIVYLNTKTSDYKMNEKIKIPISSKCTCEFTMNSSIMKQKYHIVLQKGLPRINPDNKYDISQLSNIILVFLPGK
;
A
#
# COMPACT_ATOMS: atom_id res chain seq x y z
N MET A 1 18.11 -9.27 -23.25
CA MET A 1 18.66 -8.40 -22.19
C MET A 1 19.59 -7.40 -22.87
N TYR A 2 19.39 -6.11 -22.64
CA TYR A 2 20.27 -5.05 -23.17
C TYR A 2 21.61 -5.07 -22.43
N ASN A 3 22.70 -4.74 -23.12
CA ASN A 3 24.01 -4.64 -22.48
C ASN A 3 24.21 -3.23 -21.87
N LEU A 4 25.17 -3.12 -20.95
CA LEU A 4 25.41 -1.87 -20.23
C LEU A 4 25.74 -0.71 -21.20
N SER A 5 26.56 -0.95 -22.22
CA SER A 5 26.93 0.04 -23.23
C SER A 5 25.74 0.60 -24.02
N GLU A 6 24.79 -0.25 -24.40
CA GLU A 6 23.56 0.15 -25.09
C GLU A 6 22.71 1.07 -24.20
N CYS A 7 22.66 0.77 -22.90
CA CYS A 7 21.93 1.59 -21.95
C CYS A 7 22.60 2.94 -21.72
N TYR A 8 23.93 3.02 -21.61
CA TYR A 8 24.65 4.30 -21.55
C TYR A 8 24.32 5.18 -22.76
N LEU A 9 24.41 4.61 -23.97
CA LEU A 9 24.13 5.33 -25.22
C LEU A 9 22.66 5.78 -25.32
N LEU A 10 21.71 4.95 -24.89
CA LEU A 10 20.28 5.28 -24.91
C LEU A 10 19.97 6.53 -24.09
N PHE A 11 20.66 6.70 -22.96
CA PHE A 11 20.50 7.86 -22.07
C PHE A 11 21.41 9.04 -22.45
N GLY A 12 22.17 8.93 -23.55
CA GLY A 12 23.05 9.98 -24.05
C GLY A 12 24.36 10.12 -23.29
N PHE A 13 24.77 9.09 -22.54
CA PHE A 13 26.03 9.03 -21.82
C PHE A 13 27.09 8.26 -22.60
N ARG A 14 28.36 8.55 -22.35
CA ARG A 14 29.49 7.75 -22.83
C ARG A 14 29.78 6.64 -21.81
N THR A 15 30.23 5.48 -22.27
CA THR A 15 30.55 4.33 -21.40
C THR A 15 31.66 4.61 -20.39
N THR A 16 32.43 5.68 -20.59
CA THR A 16 33.48 6.18 -19.69
C THR A 16 32.98 7.17 -18.64
N ASP A 17 31.71 7.61 -18.72
CA ASP A 17 31.18 8.64 -17.84
C ASP A 17 30.88 8.06 -16.46
N THR A 18 31.31 8.75 -15.41
CA THR A 18 30.85 8.50 -14.04
C THR A 18 29.49 9.16 -13.87
N ILE A 19 28.42 8.40 -14.12
CA ILE A 19 27.04 8.90 -14.03
C ILE A 19 26.57 8.89 -12.58
N THR A 20 26.04 10.01 -12.11
CA THR A 20 25.35 10.07 -10.82
C THR A 20 23.90 9.64 -10.93
N ARG A 21 23.31 9.16 -9.83
CA ARG A 21 21.88 8.76 -9.77
C ARG A 21 20.94 9.89 -10.20
N SER A 22 21.30 11.13 -9.85
CA SER A 22 20.55 12.34 -10.22
C SER A 22 20.54 12.58 -11.74
N GLU A 23 21.69 12.44 -12.39
CA GLU A 23 21.81 12.61 -13.84
C GLU A 23 21.06 11.52 -14.60
N LEU A 24 21.19 10.26 -14.17
CA LEU A 24 20.45 9.14 -14.75
C LEU A 24 18.94 9.36 -14.64
N LYS A 25 18.46 9.76 -13.46
CA LYS A 25 17.04 10.02 -13.21
C LYS A 25 16.51 11.18 -14.05
N LYS A 26 17.30 12.25 -14.21
CA LYS A 26 16.94 13.41 -15.03
C LYS A 26 16.74 13.02 -16.50
N GLN A 27 17.65 12.21 -17.05
CA GLN A 27 17.52 11.72 -18.42
C GLN A 27 16.36 10.73 -18.57
N TYR A 28 16.16 9.84 -17.59
CA TYR A 28 15.01 8.93 -17.55
C TYR A 28 13.69 9.69 -17.65
N HIS A 29 13.50 10.69 -16.79
CA HIS A 29 12.29 11.48 -16.76
C HIS A 29 12.02 12.18 -18.10
N LYS A 30 13.06 12.77 -18.70
CA LYS A 30 12.98 13.42 -20.02
C LYS A 30 12.55 12.43 -21.12
N LEU A 31 13.09 11.21 -21.10
CA LEU A 31 12.76 10.17 -22.07
C LEU A 31 11.34 9.60 -21.85
N CYS A 32 10.93 9.35 -20.62
CA CYS A 32 9.57 8.90 -20.29
C CYS A 32 8.51 9.93 -20.71
N LEU A 33 8.75 11.23 -20.49
CA LEU A 33 7.84 12.27 -20.97
C LEU A 33 7.75 12.32 -22.49
N LYS A 34 8.86 12.07 -23.18
CA LYS A 34 8.93 12.09 -24.65
C LYS A 34 8.21 10.89 -25.28
N TYR A 35 8.27 9.72 -24.65
CA TYR A 35 7.77 8.45 -25.20
C TYR A 35 6.58 7.86 -24.42
N HIS A 36 5.90 8.64 -23.59
CA HIS A 36 4.75 8.16 -22.81
C HIS A 36 3.62 7.65 -23.72
N PRO A 37 3.05 6.46 -23.45
CA PRO A 37 2.03 5.84 -24.31
C PRO A 37 0.77 6.72 -24.46
N ASP A 38 0.32 7.39 -23.40
CA ASP A 38 -0.84 8.31 -23.49
C ASP A 38 -0.63 9.51 -24.40
N LYS A 39 0.63 9.96 -24.56
CA LYS A 39 0.95 11.15 -25.39
C LYS A 39 1.38 10.79 -26.80
N ASN A 40 1.83 9.54 -27.02
CA ASN A 40 2.29 9.04 -28.31
C ASN A 40 1.77 7.61 -28.53
N PRO A 41 0.56 7.44 -29.09
CA PRO A 41 -0.10 6.14 -29.21
C PRO A 41 0.45 5.24 -30.34
N SER A 42 1.71 5.41 -30.76
CA SER A 42 2.35 4.51 -31.73
C SER A 42 2.91 3.26 -31.03
N SER A 43 2.84 2.11 -31.70
CA SER A 43 3.44 0.85 -31.21
C SER A 43 4.92 1.00 -30.89
N GLU A 44 5.65 1.78 -31.69
CA GLU A 44 7.08 2.08 -31.49
C GLU A 44 7.36 2.86 -30.19
N SER A 45 6.43 3.69 -29.74
CA SER A 45 6.61 4.47 -28.50
C SER A 45 6.52 3.58 -27.26
N TYR A 46 5.63 2.58 -27.29
CA TYR A 46 5.50 1.60 -26.20
C TYR A 46 6.75 0.71 -26.07
N ASP A 47 7.25 0.18 -27.18
CA ASP A 47 8.48 -0.63 -27.18
C ASP A 47 9.70 0.18 -26.73
N THR A 48 9.77 1.44 -27.17
CA THR A 48 10.81 2.39 -26.74
C THR A 48 10.70 2.69 -25.25
N PHE A 49 9.48 2.86 -24.72
CA PHE A 49 9.24 3.10 -23.29
C PHE A 49 9.68 1.92 -22.43
N LEU A 50 9.35 0.69 -22.82
CA LEU A 50 9.80 -0.53 -22.14
C LEU A 50 11.33 -0.65 -22.17
N LYS A 51 11.95 -0.32 -23.30
CA LYS A 51 13.41 -0.30 -23.44
C LYS A 51 14.07 0.73 -22.51
N ILE A 52 13.50 1.93 -22.40
CA ILE A 52 13.97 2.98 -21.48
C ILE A 52 13.88 2.49 -20.03
N GLN A 53 12.78 1.83 -19.65
CA GLN A 53 12.62 1.27 -18.31
C GLN A 53 13.67 0.20 -17.99
N GLN A 54 13.84 -0.78 -18.87
CA GLN A 54 14.81 -1.86 -18.65
C GLN A 54 16.25 -1.33 -18.54
N CYS A 55 16.62 -0.35 -19.38
CA CYS A 55 17.95 0.24 -19.31
C CYS A 55 18.17 1.13 -18.06
N TYR A 56 17.12 1.79 -17.57
CA TYR A 56 17.19 2.51 -16.30
C TYR A 56 17.48 1.58 -15.12
N GLU A 57 16.80 0.43 -15.07
CA GLU A 57 16.98 -0.58 -14.02
C GLU A 57 18.42 -1.13 -14.01
N ILE A 58 18.97 -1.44 -15.19
CA ILE A 58 20.35 -1.94 -15.35
C ILE A 58 21.36 -0.89 -14.88
N LEU A 59 21.22 0.36 -15.33
CA LEU A 59 22.13 1.44 -14.96
C LEU A 59 22.03 1.82 -13.48
N SER A 60 20.82 1.83 -12.91
CA SER A 60 20.63 2.10 -11.48
C SER A 60 21.34 1.04 -10.64
N LYS A 61 21.16 -0.24 -10.99
CA LYS A 61 21.82 -1.33 -10.28
C LYS A 61 23.35 -1.23 -10.36
N HIS A 62 23.87 -0.91 -11.55
CA HIS A 62 25.32 -0.72 -11.75
C HIS A 62 25.87 0.46 -10.94
N ILE A 63 25.12 1.57 -10.81
CA ILE A 63 25.50 2.69 -9.94
C ILE A 63 25.46 2.27 -8.46
N ASP A 64 24.42 1.54 -8.05
CA ASP A 64 24.23 1.10 -6.66
C ASP A 64 25.33 0.10 -6.22
N GLU A 65 25.84 -0.75 -7.13
CA GLU A 65 26.97 -1.66 -6.90
C GLU A 65 28.31 -0.95 -6.67
N GLN A 66 28.44 0.32 -7.09
CA GLN A 66 29.66 1.12 -6.92
C GLN A 66 29.70 1.91 -5.61
N ILE A 67 28.64 1.86 -4.80
CA ILE A 67 28.51 2.62 -3.55
C ILE A 67 28.90 1.73 -2.35
N PRO A 68 29.83 2.14 -1.47
CA PRO A 68 30.16 1.40 -0.25
C PRO A 68 28.95 1.23 0.68
N GLU A 69 28.81 0.07 1.32
CA GLU A 69 27.66 -0.34 2.15
C GLU A 69 27.29 0.64 3.27
N THR A 70 28.24 1.46 3.75
CA THR A 70 28.04 2.47 4.80
C THR A 70 27.24 3.70 4.37
N THR A 71 26.91 3.85 3.08
CA THR A 71 26.24 5.03 2.50
C THR A 71 24.73 4.84 2.27
N TYR A 72 24.19 3.64 2.57
CA TYR A 72 22.81 3.25 2.24
C TYR A 72 21.72 4.04 2.98
N GLU A 73 21.96 4.50 4.21
CA GLU A 73 20.98 5.30 4.96
C GLU A 73 20.74 6.69 4.35
N ILE A 74 21.76 7.30 3.73
CA ILE A 74 21.65 8.60 3.06
C ILE A 74 20.88 8.45 1.74
N SER A 75 21.10 7.34 1.02
CA SER A 75 20.45 7.03 -0.27
C SER A 75 18.92 6.88 -0.17
N LEU A 76 18.38 6.35 0.94
CA LEU A 76 16.93 6.22 1.11
C LEU A 76 16.25 7.58 1.27
N TYR A 77 16.89 8.50 2.02
CA TYR A 77 16.41 9.86 2.17
C TYR A 77 16.54 10.64 0.87
N ASP A 78 17.66 10.52 0.15
CA ASP A 78 17.82 11.16 -1.16
C ASP A 78 16.84 10.57 -2.19
N TYR A 79 16.56 9.27 -2.14
CA TYR A 79 15.53 8.62 -2.95
C TYR A 79 14.14 9.16 -2.62
N PHE A 80 13.79 9.24 -1.33
CA PHE A 80 12.52 9.82 -0.86
C PHE A 80 12.39 11.29 -1.29
N LEU A 81 13.43 12.09 -1.09
CA LEU A 81 13.49 13.51 -1.48
C LEU A 81 13.43 13.69 -2.99
N SER A 82 13.96 12.74 -3.77
CA SER A 82 13.88 12.77 -5.23
C SER A 82 12.46 12.61 -5.77
N PHE A 83 11.48 12.20 -4.95
CA PHE A 83 10.06 12.24 -5.34
C PHE A 83 9.44 13.64 -5.22
N PHE A 84 10.09 14.59 -4.54
CA PHE A 84 9.62 15.97 -4.41
C PHE A 84 10.25 16.86 -5.50
N HIS A 85 9.74 16.75 -6.74
CA HIS A 85 10.05 17.70 -7.82
C HIS A 85 9.13 18.94 -7.75
N VAL A 86 9.54 20.07 -8.33
CA VAL A 86 8.76 21.33 -8.34
C VAL A 86 7.34 21.13 -8.92
N ASP A 87 7.18 20.27 -9.92
CA ASP A 87 5.88 19.92 -10.49
C ASP A 87 5.00 19.09 -9.53
N ASN A 88 5.62 18.33 -8.62
CA ASN A 88 4.92 17.68 -7.51
C ASN A 88 4.64 18.68 -6.38
N LEU A 89 5.43 19.74 -6.22
CA LEU A 89 5.15 20.79 -5.24
C LEU A 89 3.87 21.54 -5.59
N GLU A 90 3.59 21.85 -6.86
CA GLU A 90 2.30 22.44 -7.23
C GLU A 90 1.12 21.51 -6.92
N LYS A 91 1.25 20.20 -7.20
CA LYS A 91 0.21 19.22 -6.83
C LYS A 91 0.08 19.05 -5.31
N ILE A 92 1.19 19.08 -4.57
CA ILE A 92 1.21 19.03 -3.11
C ILE A 92 0.63 20.32 -2.53
N ILE A 93 0.93 21.49 -3.10
CA ILE A 93 0.36 22.79 -2.72
C ILE A 93 -1.12 22.83 -3.07
N GLN A 94 -1.53 22.30 -4.22
CA GLN A 94 -2.94 22.18 -4.60
C GLN A 94 -3.67 21.20 -3.67
N TRP A 95 -3.03 20.08 -3.31
CA TRP A 95 -3.52 19.14 -2.31
C TRP A 95 -3.60 19.78 -0.93
N LEU A 96 -2.59 20.54 -0.49
CA LEU A 96 -2.57 21.29 0.77
C LEU A 96 -3.62 22.40 0.78
N ASN A 97 -3.80 23.12 -0.33
CA ASN A 97 -4.85 24.14 -0.46
C ASN A 97 -6.24 23.49 -0.45
N THR A 98 -6.39 22.31 -1.04
CA THR A 98 -7.60 21.49 -0.94
C THR A 98 -7.78 20.98 0.50
N TYR A 99 -6.69 20.62 1.19
CA TYR A 99 -6.64 20.20 2.58
C TYR A 99 -7.03 21.35 3.53
N HIS A 100 -6.58 22.57 3.26
CA HIS A 100 -6.94 23.78 4.01
C HIS A 100 -8.37 24.26 3.70
N LYS A 101 -8.88 24.00 2.49
CA LYS A 101 -10.26 24.32 2.10
C LYS A 101 -11.28 23.33 2.68
N ASN A 102 -10.86 22.09 2.92
CA ASN A 102 -11.70 21.05 3.49
C ASN A 102 -11.54 21.01 5.02
N HIS A 103 -12.63 20.80 5.75
CA HIS A 103 -12.55 20.65 7.19
C HIS A 103 -12.15 19.20 7.52
N ILE A 104 -10.87 18.98 7.84
CA ILE A 104 -10.33 17.63 8.05
C ILE A 104 -10.26 17.33 9.54
N ILE A 105 -10.88 16.23 9.93
CA ILE A 105 -10.93 15.75 11.31
C ILE A 105 -10.20 14.41 11.38
N GLN A 106 -9.16 14.34 12.20
CA GLN A 106 -8.49 13.09 12.53
C GLN A 106 -9.17 12.45 13.74
N LEU A 107 -9.72 11.26 13.52
CA LEU A 107 -10.36 10.46 14.57
C LEU A 107 -9.41 9.36 15.00
N HIS A 108 -8.84 9.51 16.18
CA HIS A 108 -8.10 8.42 16.82
C HIS A 108 -9.10 7.48 17.49
N VAL A 109 -9.14 6.23 17.03
CA VAL A 109 -10.07 5.21 17.51
C VAL A 109 -9.34 3.95 17.97
N TYR A 110 -10.01 3.19 18.82
CA TYR A 110 -9.53 1.88 19.24
C TYR A 110 -9.98 0.78 18.29
N TRP A 111 -9.15 -0.24 18.14
CA TRP A 111 -9.38 -1.42 17.32
C TRP A 111 -10.68 -2.13 17.69
N GLU A 112 -11.00 -2.15 18.99
CA GLU A 112 -12.24 -2.73 19.49
C GLU A 112 -13.49 -2.04 18.91
N GLN A 113 -13.43 -0.72 18.70
CA GLN A 113 -14.55 0.05 18.16
C GLN A 113 -14.76 -0.25 16.68
N VAL A 114 -13.66 -0.42 15.94
CA VAL A 114 -13.67 -0.80 14.52
C VAL A 114 -14.28 -2.20 14.36
N ILE A 115 -13.83 -3.17 15.16
CA ILE A 115 -14.33 -4.54 15.14
C ILE A 115 -15.80 -4.63 15.59
N SER A 116 -16.18 -3.83 16.58
CA SER A 116 -17.55 -3.72 17.06
C SER A 116 -18.48 -2.98 16.09
N LYS A 117 -17.96 -2.47 14.96
CA LYS A 117 -18.71 -1.72 13.94
C LYS A 117 -19.39 -0.48 14.53
N GLU A 118 -18.70 0.19 15.43
CA GLU A 118 -19.23 1.39 16.07
C GLU A 118 -19.35 2.55 15.07
N ILE A 119 -20.27 3.46 15.37
CA ILE A 119 -20.49 4.68 14.62
C ILE A 119 -20.17 5.85 15.54
N TYR A 120 -19.26 6.72 15.10
CA TYR A 120 -18.93 7.95 15.79
C TYR A 120 -19.85 9.08 15.34
N VAL A 121 -20.41 9.83 16.29
CA VAL A 121 -21.36 10.92 16.01
C VAL A 121 -20.69 12.26 16.26
N HIS A 122 -20.67 13.13 15.25
CA HIS A 122 -20.08 14.47 15.35
C HIS A 122 -20.82 15.48 14.49
N GLU A 123 -21.33 16.56 15.08
CA GLU A 123 -22.01 17.65 14.38
C GLU A 123 -23.02 17.16 13.33
N ASN A 124 -23.86 16.20 13.72
CA ASN A 124 -24.88 15.56 12.88
C ASN A 124 -24.37 14.60 11.77
N HIS A 125 -23.08 14.26 11.77
CA HIS A 125 -22.49 13.22 10.94
C HIS A 125 -22.37 11.89 11.70
N TYR A 126 -22.68 10.78 11.00
CA TYR A 126 -22.58 9.41 11.52
C TYR A 126 -21.41 8.70 10.85
N VAL A 127 -20.23 8.72 11.45
CA VAL A 127 -18.99 8.20 10.86
C VAL A 127 -18.84 6.71 11.22
N PRO A 128 -19.01 5.77 10.26
CA PRO A 128 -18.83 4.36 10.55
C PRO A 128 -17.34 4.04 10.66
N LEU A 129 -16.91 3.49 11.80
CA LEU A 129 -15.49 3.37 12.13
C LEU A 129 -14.75 2.26 11.37
N TRP A 130 -15.46 1.44 10.59
CA TRP A 130 -14.86 0.44 9.71
C TRP A 130 -14.42 1.00 8.36
N HIS A 131 -14.54 2.31 8.12
CA HIS A 131 -13.91 2.97 6.97
C HIS A 131 -12.52 3.49 7.32
N SER A 132 -11.68 3.76 6.32
CA SER A 132 -10.38 4.41 6.54
C SER A 132 -10.52 5.93 6.52
N TYR A 133 -11.48 6.44 5.75
CA TYR A 133 -11.89 7.82 5.75
C TYR A 133 -13.36 7.94 5.35
N MET A 134 -14.00 9.06 5.70
CA MET A 134 -15.36 9.38 5.33
C MET A 134 -15.47 10.82 4.86
N GLU A 135 -16.24 11.04 3.80
CA GLU A 135 -16.48 12.37 3.25
C GLU A 135 -17.95 12.76 3.41
N TYR A 136 -18.16 14.01 3.82
CA TYR A 136 -19.47 14.65 3.92
C TYR A 136 -19.39 15.99 3.21
N ILE A 137 -20.35 16.23 2.32
CA ILE A 137 -20.41 17.44 1.49
C ILE A 137 -21.71 18.16 1.86
N ASN A 138 -21.61 19.37 2.39
CA ASN A 138 -22.74 20.27 2.64
C ASN A 138 -22.53 21.55 1.83
N GLU A 139 -23.55 22.01 1.10
CA GLU A 139 -23.73 23.25 0.31
C GLU A 139 -22.50 23.99 -0.30
N ASN A 140 -21.38 24.19 0.41
CA ASN A 140 -20.08 24.66 -0.11
C ASN A 140 -18.83 24.18 0.67
N GLN A 141 -18.97 23.27 1.62
CA GLN A 141 -17.89 22.76 2.48
C GLN A 141 -17.84 21.24 2.44
N LYS A 142 -16.64 20.71 2.26
CA LYS A 142 -16.33 19.29 2.35
C LYS A 142 -15.67 19.01 3.69
N GLN A 143 -16.27 18.13 4.48
CA GLN A 143 -15.72 17.64 5.73
C GLN A 143 -15.21 16.21 5.53
N ILE A 144 -13.97 15.96 5.91
CA ILE A 144 -13.32 14.65 5.74
C ILE A 144 -12.90 14.15 7.12
N PHE A 145 -13.36 12.97 7.47
CA PHE A 145 -12.93 12.26 8.67
C PHE A 145 -11.89 11.22 8.27
N TYR A 146 -10.67 11.30 8.82
CA TYR A 146 -9.68 10.24 8.71
C TYR A 146 -9.70 9.39 9.97
N ILE A 147 -9.90 8.09 9.82
CA ILE A 147 -10.05 7.15 10.94
C ILE A 147 -8.71 6.47 11.17
N LEU A 148 -8.06 6.82 12.27
CA LEU A 148 -6.73 6.34 12.66
C LEU A 148 -6.86 5.34 13.81
N VAL A 149 -6.60 4.07 13.53
CA VAL A 149 -6.63 3.00 14.53
C VAL A 149 -5.30 2.98 15.28
N SER A 150 -5.34 3.23 16.59
CA SER A 150 -4.13 3.49 17.38
C SER A 150 -3.49 2.23 18.01
N ASP A 151 -4.27 1.18 18.21
CA ASP A 151 -3.93 0.00 19.02
C ASP A 151 -4.19 -1.33 18.28
N MET A 152 -4.14 -1.33 16.95
CA MET A 152 -4.31 -2.56 16.17
C MET A 152 -3.23 -3.59 16.56
N PRO A 153 -3.59 -4.85 16.86
CA PRO A 153 -2.61 -5.89 17.18
C PRO A 153 -1.56 -6.06 16.08
N SER A 154 -0.29 -6.17 16.45
CA SER A 154 0.84 -6.22 15.50
C SER A 154 0.83 -7.45 14.57
N ASN A 155 0.12 -8.50 14.97
CA ASN A 155 -0.08 -9.70 14.17
C ASN A 155 -1.28 -9.60 13.21
N ILE A 156 -1.99 -8.47 13.18
CA ILE A 156 -3.14 -8.23 12.31
C ILE A 156 -2.79 -7.14 11.30
N LYS A 157 -3.15 -7.37 10.04
CA LYS A 157 -3.10 -6.37 8.97
C LYS A 157 -4.47 -6.23 8.33
N ARG A 158 -4.97 -5.00 8.26
CA ARG A 158 -6.20 -4.65 7.54
C ARG A 158 -5.89 -4.28 6.10
N LEU A 159 -6.59 -4.88 5.15
CA LEU A 159 -6.53 -4.52 3.72
C LEU A 159 -7.56 -3.44 3.37
N GLU A 160 -7.43 -2.84 2.19
CA GLU A 160 -8.31 -1.76 1.71
C GLU A 160 -9.77 -2.22 1.57
N ASN A 161 -9.98 -3.47 1.14
CA ASN A 161 -11.30 -4.08 1.03
C ASN A 161 -11.85 -4.61 2.37
N ASN A 162 -11.20 -4.24 3.48
CA ASN A 162 -11.48 -4.65 4.84
C ASN A 162 -11.20 -6.12 5.17
N ASP A 163 -10.63 -6.92 4.26
CA ASP A 163 -10.13 -8.26 4.62
C ASP A 163 -9.03 -8.12 5.69
N LEU A 164 -9.01 -9.06 6.64
CA LEU A 164 -8.07 -9.07 7.74
C LEU A 164 -7.07 -10.20 7.56
N ILE A 165 -5.78 -9.89 7.48
CA ILE A 165 -4.72 -10.89 7.55
C ILE A 165 -4.29 -11.02 9.01
N VAL A 166 -4.27 -12.25 9.53
CA VAL A 166 -3.83 -12.57 10.89
C VAL A 166 -2.66 -13.53 10.81
N TYR A 167 -1.50 -13.08 11.26
CA TYR A 167 -0.29 -13.88 11.32
C TYR A 167 -0.27 -14.68 12.63
N LEU A 168 -0.15 -15.99 12.51
CA LEU A 168 -0.08 -16.92 13.63
C LEU A 168 1.37 -17.37 13.81
N ASN A 169 1.92 -17.13 14.99
CA ASN A 169 3.28 -17.56 15.36
C ASN A 169 3.32 -19.04 15.80
N THR A 170 2.57 -19.89 15.09
CA THR A 170 2.45 -21.33 15.33
C THR A 170 2.52 -22.04 14.00
N LYS A 171 3.10 -23.24 13.97
CA LYS A 171 3.15 -24.07 12.77
C LYS A 171 1.84 -24.85 12.66
N THR A 172 1.46 -25.20 11.44
CA THR A 172 0.29 -26.08 11.22
C THR A 172 0.48 -27.48 11.84
N SER A 173 1.73 -27.92 11.98
CA SER A 173 2.12 -29.16 12.67
C SER A 173 1.83 -29.17 14.16
N ASP A 174 1.64 -28.01 14.77
CA ASP A 174 1.39 -27.90 16.21
C ASP A 174 -0.05 -28.32 16.57
N TYR A 175 -0.91 -28.49 15.57
CA TYR A 175 -2.32 -28.80 15.71
C TYR A 175 -2.66 -30.19 15.18
N LYS A 176 -3.65 -30.83 15.80
CA LYS A 176 -4.20 -32.12 15.38
C LYS A 176 -5.22 -31.94 14.26
N MET A 177 -5.35 -32.97 13.43
CA MET A 177 -6.41 -33.03 12.42
C MET A 177 -7.79 -32.94 13.09
N ASN A 178 -8.71 -32.15 12.51
CA ASN A 178 -10.04 -31.88 13.05
C ASN A 178 -10.08 -31.17 14.42
N GLU A 179 -8.96 -30.62 14.88
CA GLU A 179 -8.92 -29.79 16.08
C GLU A 179 -9.64 -28.45 15.82
N LYS A 180 -10.50 -28.05 16.76
CA LYS A 180 -11.15 -26.73 16.74
C LYS A 180 -10.22 -25.70 17.35
N ILE A 181 -9.88 -24.69 16.57
CA ILE A 181 -8.94 -23.65 16.95
C ILE A 181 -9.69 -22.33 17.07
N LYS A 182 -9.35 -21.56 18.10
CA LYS A 182 -9.92 -20.23 18.37
C LYS A 182 -8.79 -19.20 18.37
N ILE A 183 -8.93 -18.19 17.53
CA ILE A 183 -7.97 -17.10 17.38
C ILE A 183 -8.66 -15.79 17.78
N PRO A 184 -8.20 -15.11 18.85
CA PRO A 184 -8.74 -13.81 19.22
C PRO A 184 -8.38 -12.76 18.15
N ILE A 185 -9.37 -11.98 17.72
CA ILE A 185 -9.21 -10.85 16.78
C ILE A 185 -9.28 -9.52 17.55
N SER A 186 -10.16 -9.46 18.55
CA SER A 186 -10.25 -8.38 19.53
C SER A 186 -10.68 -8.97 20.88
N SER A 187 -10.92 -8.13 21.89
CA SER A 187 -11.44 -8.61 23.18
C SER A 187 -12.85 -9.19 23.08
N LYS A 188 -13.67 -8.70 22.13
CA LYS A 188 -15.05 -9.16 21.90
C LYS A 188 -15.21 -10.08 20.69
N CYS A 189 -14.19 -10.22 19.85
CA CYS A 189 -14.27 -11.01 18.61
C CYS A 189 -13.24 -12.14 18.61
N THR A 190 -13.71 -13.37 18.43
CA THR A 190 -12.87 -14.56 18.24
C THR A 190 -13.24 -15.25 16.94
N CYS A 191 -12.23 -15.57 16.14
CA CYS A 191 -12.36 -16.35 14.93
C CYS A 191 -12.20 -17.84 15.25
N GLU A 192 -13.12 -18.68 14.80
CA GLU A 192 -13.07 -20.12 15.03
C GLU A 192 -13.00 -20.87 13.70
N PHE A 193 -12.16 -21.90 13.64
CA PHE A 193 -12.05 -22.79 12.47
C PHE A 193 -11.63 -24.19 12.90
N THR A 194 -11.75 -25.15 11.98
CA THR A 194 -11.31 -26.55 12.22
C THR A 194 -10.11 -26.87 11.34
N MET A 195 -9.07 -27.41 11.95
CA MET A 195 -7.85 -27.81 11.25
C MET A 195 -8.15 -28.94 10.25
N ASN A 196 -7.67 -28.78 9.02
CA ASN A 196 -7.85 -29.75 7.94
C ASN A 196 -6.59 -29.90 7.08
N SER A 197 -6.59 -30.90 6.21
CA SER A 197 -5.43 -31.25 5.36
C SER A 197 -5.03 -30.13 4.40
N SER A 198 -6.00 -29.34 3.90
CA SER A 198 -5.71 -28.20 3.02
C SER A 198 -4.93 -27.12 3.75
N ILE A 199 -5.33 -26.77 4.97
CA ILE A 199 -4.66 -25.77 5.81
C ILE A 199 -3.23 -26.23 6.13
N MET A 200 -3.06 -27.50 6.51
CA MET A 200 -1.74 -28.05 6.81
C MET A 200 -0.78 -27.95 5.62
N LYS A 201 -1.27 -28.21 4.40
CA LYS A 201 -0.47 -28.15 3.17
C LYS A 201 -0.19 -26.71 2.72
N GLN A 202 -1.20 -25.85 2.74
CA GLN A 202 -1.15 -24.49 2.21
C GLN A 202 -0.59 -23.47 3.20
N LYS A 203 -0.59 -23.79 4.50
CA LYS A 203 -0.13 -22.92 5.60
C LYS A 203 -0.92 -21.61 5.73
N TYR A 204 -2.13 -21.57 5.20
CA TYR A 204 -3.10 -20.50 5.44
C TYR A 204 -4.52 -21.04 5.43
N HIS A 205 -5.45 -20.26 5.97
CA HIS A 205 -6.88 -20.55 5.93
C HIS A 205 -7.68 -19.27 5.76
N ILE A 206 -8.72 -19.32 4.93
CA ILE A 206 -9.63 -18.18 4.72
C ILE A 206 -10.96 -18.49 5.40
N VAL A 207 -11.30 -17.69 6.40
CA VAL A 207 -12.60 -17.73 7.07
C VAL A 207 -13.48 -16.66 6.42
N LEU A 208 -14.44 -17.13 5.63
CA LEU A 208 -15.30 -16.29 4.81
C LEU A 208 -16.31 -15.52 5.66
N GLN A 209 -16.57 -14.26 5.30
CA GLN A 209 -17.66 -13.45 5.87
C GLN A 209 -17.60 -13.32 7.40
N LYS A 210 -16.39 -13.19 7.95
CA LYS A 210 -16.15 -13.04 9.40
C LYS A 210 -15.33 -11.80 9.77
N GLY A 211 -14.87 -11.03 8.79
CA GLY A 211 -14.11 -9.81 9.01
C GLY A 211 -14.99 -8.57 9.23
N LEU A 212 -14.45 -7.42 8.85
CA LEU A 212 -15.13 -6.12 8.89
C LEU A 212 -16.15 -5.99 7.74
N PRO A 213 -17.13 -5.08 7.82
CA PRO A 213 -18.02 -4.80 6.69
C PRO A 213 -17.22 -4.47 5.42
N ARG A 214 -17.63 -5.00 4.27
CA ARG A 214 -16.99 -4.63 3.00
C ARG A 214 -17.20 -3.16 2.71
N ILE A 215 -16.19 -2.53 2.11
CA ILE A 215 -16.31 -1.14 1.65
C ILE A 215 -17.29 -1.12 0.48
N ASN A 216 -18.42 -0.44 0.68
CA ASN A 216 -19.45 -0.25 -0.32
C ASN A 216 -19.52 1.27 -0.67
N PRO A 217 -19.13 1.66 -1.89
CA PRO A 217 -19.16 3.06 -2.32
C PRO A 217 -20.59 3.65 -2.38
N ASP A 218 -21.58 2.82 -2.70
CA ASP A 218 -22.97 3.24 -2.88
C ASP A 218 -23.70 3.38 -1.52
N ASN A 219 -23.32 2.54 -0.55
CA ASN A 219 -23.89 2.58 0.79
C ASN A 219 -22.81 2.42 1.87
N LYS A 220 -22.35 3.56 2.40
CA LYS A 220 -21.33 3.63 3.45
C LYS A 220 -21.72 2.98 4.79
N TYR A 221 -23.00 2.68 5.01
CA TYR A 221 -23.48 2.03 6.24
C TYR A 221 -23.76 0.53 6.06
N ASP A 222 -23.49 -0.02 4.88
CA ASP A 222 -23.76 -1.42 4.58
C ASP A 222 -22.91 -2.35 5.43
N ILE A 223 -23.58 -3.23 6.16
CA ILE A 223 -23.00 -4.29 6.99
C ILE A 223 -23.46 -5.69 6.57
N SER A 224 -24.18 -5.80 5.44
CA SER A 224 -24.76 -7.06 4.96
C SER A 224 -23.69 -8.04 4.46
N GLN A 225 -22.61 -7.51 3.89
CA GLN A 225 -21.47 -8.29 3.43
C GLN A 225 -20.26 -8.02 4.33
N LEU A 226 -19.70 -9.09 4.87
CA LEU A 226 -18.48 -9.03 5.65
C LEU A 226 -17.29 -9.48 4.79
N SER A 227 -16.14 -8.89 5.09
CA SER A 227 -14.86 -9.27 4.52
C SER A 227 -14.40 -10.62 5.09
N ASN A 228 -13.27 -11.11 4.61
CA ASN A 228 -12.70 -12.38 5.03
C ASN A 228 -11.64 -12.16 6.10
N ILE A 229 -11.42 -13.20 6.91
CA ILE A 229 -10.24 -13.31 7.78
C ILE A 229 -9.31 -14.35 7.17
N ILE A 230 -8.08 -13.94 6.87
CA ILE A 230 -7.03 -14.75 6.27
C ILE A 230 -6.00 -15.07 7.36
N LEU A 231 -6.03 -16.30 7.85
CA LEU A 231 -5.09 -16.81 8.84
C LEU A 231 -3.84 -17.31 8.13
N VAL A 232 -2.66 -16.79 8.47
CA VAL A 232 -1.37 -17.16 7.88
C VAL A 232 -0.48 -17.76 8.95
N PHE A 233 -0.07 -19.01 8.78
CA PHE A 233 0.80 -19.71 9.73
C PHE A 233 2.25 -19.44 9.37
N LEU A 234 2.97 -18.76 10.26
CA LEU A 234 4.37 -18.45 10.03
C LEU A 234 5.24 -19.70 10.20
N PRO A 235 6.30 -19.88 9.40
CA PRO A 235 7.34 -20.85 9.71
C PRO A 235 8.00 -20.38 11.00
N GLY A 236 7.69 -21.03 12.13
CA GLY A 236 8.29 -20.66 13.41
C GLY A 236 9.82 -20.61 13.32
N LYS A 237 10.42 -19.68 14.08
CA LYS A 237 11.87 -19.52 14.20
C LYS A 237 12.57 -20.85 14.49
#